data_AF-A0A7V3M417-F1
#
_entry.id   AF-A0A7V3M417-F1
#
_cell.length_a   1.000
_cell.length_b   1.000
_cell.length_c   1.000
_cell.angle_alpha   90.00
_cell.angle_beta   90.00
_cell.angle_gamma   90.00
#
_symmetry.space_group_name_H-M   'P 1'
#
loop_
_entity.id
_entity.type
_entity.pdbx_description
1 polymer ?
#
loop_
_entity_poly.entity_id
_entity_poly.type
_entity_poly.pdbx_seq_one_letter_code
_entity_poly.pdbx_strand_id
1 'polypeptide(L)'
;MIKPLWIFLMVMSGISAGQYEVRVHGVKLGEIDTLKTLEEYYLKAEATNFITRLLLGHDYFVLYSEEKPDIDDAKFKKDNNMMLYAFKEAIDNKPKKKTFQNNRSRELKIECAATQCDFVYTYKKELRGEGFVKFNEKGEFMIFREEVGAIEIARI
;
A
#
# COMPACT_ATOMS: atom_id res chain seq x y z
N MET A 1 26.76 -35.30 -37.82
CA MET A 1 27.01 -34.89 -36.42
C MET A 1 26.27 -33.59 -36.17
N ILE A 2 25.12 -33.70 -35.52
CA ILE A 2 24.26 -32.56 -35.16
C ILE A 2 24.83 -32.00 -33.85
N LYS A 3 25.23 -30.73 -33.85
CA LYS A 3 25.49 -29.99 -32.60
C LYS A 3 24.23 -29.17 -32.30
N PRO A 4 23.42 -29.55 -31.30
CA PRO A 4 22.45 -28.65 -30.73
C PRO A 4 23.09 -28.03 -29.49
N LEU A 5 23.49 -26.76 -29.55
CA LEU A 5 23.77 -26.01 -28.33
C LEU A 5 23.16 -24.62 -28.47
N TRP A 6 21.83 -24.63 -28.45
CA TRP A 6 20.97 -23.77 -27.66
C TRP A 6 21.62 -22.45 -27.21
N ILE A 7 21.38 -21.43 -28.04
CA ILE A 7 20.74 -20.17 -27.63
C ILE A 7 20.87 -19.92 -26.12
N PHE A 8 21.98 -19.32 -25.74
CA PHE A 8 22.10 -18.56 -24.49
C PHE A 8 21.25 -17.29 -24.67
N LEU A 9 19.92 -17.44 -24.79
CA LEU A 9 19.01 -16.34 -24.56
C LEU A 9 19.12 -16.11 -23.06
N MET A 10 20.02 -15.20 -22.71
CA MET A 10 20.04 -14.54 -21.43
C MET A 10 18.69 -13.84 -21.32
N VAL A 11 17.70 -14.58 -20.83
CA VAL A 11 16.46 -14.01 -20.30
C VAL A 11 16.95 -13.13 -19.17
N MET A 12 17.18 -11.85 -19.47
CA MET A 12 17.10 -10.81 -18.46
C MET A 12 15.65 -10.82 -17.99
N SER A 13 15.33 -11.79 -17.12
CA SER A 13 14.13 -11.75 -16.30
C SER A 13 14.25 -10.43 -15.55
N GLY A 14 13.40 -9.49 -15.95
CA GLY A 14 13.47 -8.11 -15.51
C GLY A 14 13.64 -8.07 -14.00
N ILE A 15 14.67 -7.35 -13.56
CA ILE A 15 14.64 -6.75 -12.24
C ILE A 15 13.42 -5.83 -12.29
N SER A 16 12.27 -6.34 -11.87
CA SER A 16 11.14 -5.50 -11.56
C SER A 16 11.57 -4.73 -10.33
N ALA A 17 12.18 -3.56 -10.54
CA ALA A 17 12.28 -2.59 -9.47
C ALA A 17 10.85 -2.37 -8.96
N GLY A 18 10.67 -2.33 -7.65
CA GLY A 18 9.34 -2.09 -7.10
C GLY A 18 8.80 -0.78 -7.67
N GLN A 19 7.52 -0.77 -8.02
CA GLN A 19 6.90 0.41 -8.65
C GLN A 19 6.54 1.49 -7.63
N TYR A 20 6.47 1.11 -6.35
CA TYR A 20 6.08 1.99 -5.27
C TYR A 20 7.03 1.82 -4.08
N GLU A 21 7.33 2.90 -3.40
CA GLU A 21 8.06 2.91 -2.14
C GLU A 21 7.10 3.05 -0.96
N VAL A 22 7.33 2.29 0.11
CA VAL A 22 6.63 2.47 1.39
C VAL A 22 7.58 3.14 2.38
N ARG A 23 7.12 4.23 2.98
CA ARG A 23 7.79 4.90 4.10
C ARG A 23 6.93 4.87 5.34
N VAL A 24 7.58 4.72 6.49
CA VAL A 24 6.95 4.85 7.80
C VAL A 24 7.77 5.85 8.60
N HIS A 25 7.14 6.91 9.09
CA HIS A 25 7.82 8.06 9.71
C HIS A 25 8.96 8.63 8.84
N GLY A 26 8.76 8.67 7.52
CA GLY A 26 9.75 9.16 6.56
C GLY A 26 10.92 8.21 6.26
N VAL A 27 10.99 7.05 6.92
CA VAL A 27 12.02 6.04 6.68
C VAL A 27 11.51 5.03 5.65
N LYS A 28 12.29 4.79 4.58
CA LYS A 28 12.00 3.76 3.58
C LYS A 28 11.98 2.37 4.24
N LEU A 29 10.79 1.77 4.27
CA LEU A 29 10.55 0.44 4.82
C LEU A 29 10.68 -0.65 3.76
N GLY A 30 10.34 -0.33 2.50
CA GLY A 30 10.40 -1.30 1.43
C GLY A 30 9.80 -0.80 0.14
N GLU A 31 9.68 -1.71 -0.81
CA GLU A 31 9.10 -1.45 -2.13
C GLU A 31 7.95 -2.43 -2.41
N ILE A 32 6.95 -1.97 -3.16
CA ILE A 32 5.80 -2.75 -3.60
C ILE A 32 5.87 -2.85 -5.12
N ASP A 33 5.86 -4.07 -5.65
CA ASP A 33 5.84 -4.30 -7.10
C ASP A 33 4.54 -3.87 -7.75
N THR A 34 3.42 -4.15 -7.08
CA THR A 34 2.07 -3.93 -7.61
C THR A 34 1.07 -3.73 -6.47
N LEU A 35 0.05 -2.90 -6.70
CA LEU A 35 -1.02 -2.65 -5.74
C LEU A 35 -2.14 -3.72 -5.80
N LYS A 36 -1.97 -4.80 -6.58
CA LYS A 36 -2.98 -5.86 -6.72
C LYS A 36 -3.44 -6.47 -5.38
N THR A 37 -2.53 -6.61 -4.42
CA THR A 37 -2.88 -7.18 -3.10
C THR A 37 -3.90 -6.34 -2.33
N LEU A 38 -4.05 -5.06 -2.70
CA LEU A 38 -5.05 -4.16 -2.10
C LEU A 38 -6.48 -4.65 -2.39
N GLU A 39 -6.70 -5.43 -3.44
CA GLU A 39 -7.98 -6.10 -3.72
C GLU A 39 -8.42 -7.02 -2.58
N GLU A 40 -7.45 -7.61 -1.87
CA GLU A 40 -7.62 -8.49 -0.72
C GLU A 40 -7.34 -7.77 0.62
N TYR A 41 -7.38 -6.43 0.63
CA TYR A 41 -7.18 -5.60 1.82
C TYR A 41 -5.85 -5.83 2.55
N TYR A 42 -4.78 -6.12 1.79
CA TYR A 42 -3.42 -6.09 2.30
C TYR A 42 -2.42 -5.47 1.33
N LEU A 43 -1.28 -5.03 1.84
CA LEU A 43 -0.16 -4.56 1.05
C LEU A 43 1.09 -5.28 1.48
N LYS A 44 1.80 -5.87 0.51
CA LYS A 44 3.08 -6.55 0.72
C LYS A 44 4.19 -5.65 0.16
N ALA A 45 5.13 -5.28 1.03
CA ALA A 45 6.34 -4.56 0.65
C ALA A 45 7.57 -5.43 0.92
N GLU A 46 8.52 -5.47 0.00
CA GLU A 46 9.83 -6.10 0.16
C GLU A 46 10.79 -5.13 0.83
N ALA A 47 11.50 -5.58 1.87
CA ALA A 47 12.52 -4.79 2.54
C ALA A 47 13.78 -4.69 1.67
N THR A 48 13.98 -3.56 1.01
CA THR A 48 15.04 -3.39 0.01
C THR A 48 16.41 -3.01 0.58
N ASN A 49 16.48 -2.45 1.79
CA ASN A 49 17.75 -2.10 2.45
C ASN A 49 18.09 -3.06 3.59
N PHE A 50 19.37 -3.47 3.68
CA PHE A 50 19.88 -4.37 4.71
C PHE A 50 19.56 -3.93 6.14
N ILE A 51 19.66 -2.63 6.42
CA ILE A 51 19.33 -2.05 7.72
C ILE A 51 17.85 -2.28 8.04
N THR A 52 16.97 -2.03 7.06
CA THR A 52 15.52 -2.21 7.22
C THR A 52 15.17 -3.68 7.44
N ARG A 53 15.80 -4.59 6.68
CA ARG A 53 15.65 -6.03 6.85
C ARG A 53 16.13 -6.51 8.22
N LEU A 54 17.26 -5.97 8.71
CA LEU A 54 17.79 -6.28 10.03
C LEU A 54 16.86 -5.80 11.15
N LEU A 55 16.28 -4.60 11.01
CA LEU A 55 15.33 -4.04 11.99
C LEU A 55 13.97 -4.76 11.96
N LEU A 56 13.50 -5.15 10.77
CA LEU A 56 12.26 -5.90 10.61
C LEU A 56 12.41 -7.36 11.07
N GLY A 57 13.60 -7.94 10.87
CA GLY A 57 13.89 -9.36 11.07
C GLY A 57 13.30 -10.27 10.00
N HIS A 58 12.81 -9.69 8.89
CA HIS A 58 12.01 -10.34 7.87
C HIS A 58 12.27 -9.69 6.51
N ASP A 59 12.15 -10.47 5.43
CA ASP A 59 12.26 -9.97 4.05
C ASP A 59 11.05 -9.14 3.63
N TYR A 60 9.87 -9.39 4.20
CA TYR A 60 8.64 -8.69 3.85
C TYR A 60 8.04 -7.91 5.02
N PHE A 61 7.39 -6.80 4.69
CA PHE A 61 6.45 -6.12 5.56
C PHE A 61 5.04 -6.20 4.96
N VAL A 62 4.08 -6.66 5.74
CA VAL A 62 2.69 -6.83 5.30
C VAL A 62 1.76 -6.02 6.18
N LEU A 63 1.08 -5.04 5.59
CA LEU A 63 -0.03 -4.32 6.23
C LEU A 63 -1.34 -4.98 5.81
N TYR A 64 -2.25 -5.29 6.74
CA TYR A 64 -3.52 -5.96 6.43
C TYR A 64 -4.68 -5.46 7.29
N SER A 65 -5.90 -5.36 6.75
CA SER A 65 -7.09 -4.91 7.51
C SER A 65 -8.03 -6.04 7.92
N GLU A 66 -8.17 -7.06 7.07
CA GLU A 66 -9.10 -8.18 7.27
C GLU A 66 -8.37 -9.41 7.82
N GLU A 67 -8.38 -10.50 7.07
CA GLU A 67 -7.66 -11.71 7.39
C GLU A 67 -6.16 -11.53 7.17
N LYS A 68 -5.37 -12.12 8.06
CA LYS A 68 -3.91 -12.10 7.92
C LYS A 68 -3.56 -13.03 6.75
N PRO A 69 -2.90 -12.54 5.68
CA PRO A 69 -2.54 -13.41 4.56
C PRO A 69 -1.44 -14.39 4.98
N ASP A 70 -1.42 -15.55 4.34
CA ASP A 70 -0.41 -16.59 4.55
C ASP A 70 0.82 -16.30 3.69
N ILE A 71 1.78 -15.59 4.28
CA ILE A 71 3.02 -15.16 3.64
C ILE A 71 4.19 -15.50 4.56
N ASP A 72 5.12 -16.29 4.05
CA ASP A 72 6.34 -16.64 4.76
C ASP A 72 7.29 -15.44 4.92
N ASP A 73 8.07 -15.48 5.99
CA ASP A 73 9.08 -14.46 6.35
C ASP A 73 8.59 -13.01 6.24
N ALA A 74 7.41 -12.75 6.78
CA ALA A 74 6.78 -11.44 6.78
C ALA A 74 6.57 -10.89 8.19
N LYS A 75 6.91 -9.61 8.36
CA LYS A 75 6.46 -8.81 9.50
C LYS A 75 5.06 -8.27 9.23
N PHE A 76 4.08 -8.73 10.00
CA PHE A 76 2.70 -8.30 9.85
C PHE A 76 2.35 -7.11 10.75
N LYS A 77 1.64 -6.13 10.19
CA LYS A 77 1.00 -5.03 10.92
C LYS A 77 -0.47 -4.98 10.56
N LYS A 78 -1.35 -5.01 11.56
CA LYS A 78 -2.78 -4.81 11.34
C LYS A 78 -3.08 -3.34 11.15
N ASP A 79 -3.84 -3.01 10.12
CA ASP A 79 -4.41 -1.69 9.90
C ASP A 79 -5.62 -1.50 10.84
N ASN A 80 -5.42 -0.68 11.87
CA ASN A 80 -6.47 -0.36 12.84
C ASN A 80 -7.28 0.90 12.47
N ASN A 81 -6.85 1.64 11.44
CA ASN A 81 -7.39 2.96 11.09
C ASN A 81 -8.12 2.97 9.75
N MET A 82 -8.46 1.79 9.22
CA MET A 82 -9.15 1.63 7.93
C MET A 82 -8.40 2.30 6.77
N MET A 83 -7.08 2.41 6.89
CA MET A 83 -6.19 3.00 5.90
C MET A 83 -6.28 2.26 4.56
N LEU A 84 -6.27 0.92 4.57
CA LEU A 84 -6.33 0.14 3.33
C LEU A 84 -7.70 0.20 2.68
N TYR A 85 -8.77 0.30 3.47
CA TYR A 85 -10.11 0.57 2.92
C TYR A 85 -10.15 1.92 2.23
N ALA A 86 -9.60 2.95 2.85
CA ALA A 86 -9.54 4.28 2.25
C ALA A 86 -8.74 4.26 0.95
N PHE A 87 -7.60 3.59 0.96
CA PHE A 87 -6.73 3.49 -0.20
C PHE A 87 -7.40 2.74 -1.36
N LYS A 88 -8.00 1.58 -1.06
CA LYS A 88 -8.73 0.77 -2.04
C LYS A 88 -9.88 1.55 -2.67
N GLU A 89 -10.72 2.15 -1.84
CA GLU A 89 -11.88 2.90 -2.33
C GLU A 89 -11.47 4.11 -3.17
N ALA A 90 -10.39 4.80 -2.80
CA ALA A 90 -9.85 5.90 -3.57
C ALA A 90 -9.33 5.46 -4.95
N ILE A 91 -8.63 4.32 -5.04
CA ILE A 91 -8.11 3.80 -6.31
C ILE A 91 -9.26 3.30 -7.20
N ASP A 92 -10.17 2.51 -6.64
CA ASP A 92 -11.15 1.77 -7.43
C ASP A 92 -12.35 2.62 -7.84
N ASN A 93 -12.85 3.44 -6.92
CA ASN A 93 -14.17 4.05 -7.04
C ASN A 93 -14.14 5.58 -7.17
N LYS A 94 -13.10 6.24 -6.66
CA LYS A 94 -12.95 7.71 -6.65
C LYS A 94 -14.25 8.44 -6.27
N PRO A 95 -14.90 8.09 -5.14
CA PRO A 95 -16.22 8.62 -4.83
C PRO A 95 -16.17 10.11 -4.55
N LYS A 96 -17.07 10.90 -5.15
CA LYS A 96 -17.23 12.32 -4.78
C LYS A 96 -17.38 12.50 -3.28
N LYS A 97 -18.18 11.63 -2.64
CA LYS A 97 -18.30 11.54 -1.19
C LYS A 97 -18.84 10.16 -0.80
N LYS A 98 -18.23 9.51 0.17
CA LYS A 98 -18.69 8.23 0.73
C LYS A 98 -18.37 8.16 2.22
N THR A 99 -19.28 7.57 2.98
CA THR A 99 -19.09 7.30 4.40
C THR A 99 -19.30 5.82 4.64
N PHE A 100 -18.30 5.16 5.23
CA PHE A 100 -18.39 3.80 5.72
C PHE A 100 -18.59 3.82 7.22
N GLN A 101 -19.59 3.07 7.68
CA GLN A 101 -19.76 2.78 9.11
C GLN A 101 -19.48 1.30 9.31
N ASN A 102 -18.39 1.00 10.02
CA ASN A 102 -18.06 -0.38 10.40
C ASN A 102 -18.88 -0.79 11.65
N ASN A 103 -19.17 0.16 12.55
CA ASN A 103 -20.08 0.00 13.67
C ASN A 103 -20.61 1.37 14.15
N ARG A 104 -21.47 1.42 15.18
CA ARG A 104 -22.03 2.67 15.75
C ARG A 104 -20.99 3.71 16.18
N SER A 105 -19.72 3.34 16.30
CA SER A 105 -18.65 4.20 16.78
C SER A 105 -17.54 4.47 15.77
N ARG A 106 -17.41 3.69 14.68
CA ARG A 106 -16.31 3.82 13.72
C ARG A 106 -16.83 4.28 12.37
N GLU A 107 -16.29 5.39 11.89
CA GLU A 107 -16.70 6.00 10.65
C GLU A 107 -15.47 6.41 9.83
N LEU A 108 -15.43 5.99 8.57
CA LEU A 108 -14.46 6.43 7.57
C LEU A 108 -15.21 7.29 6.54
N LYS A 109 -14.77 8.53 6.35
CA LYS A 109 -15.25 9.42 5.29
C LYS A 109 -14.19 9.53 4.22
N ILE A 110 -14.61 9.49 2.96
CA ILE A 110 -13.75 9.69 1.80
C ILE A 110 -14.45 10.69 0.87
N GLU A 111 -13.71 11.68 0.40
CA GLU A 111 -14.19 12.70 -0.51
C GLU A 111 -13.13 12.94 -1.60
N CYS A 112 -13.51 12.68 -2.85
CA CYS A 112 -12.61 12.82 -3.99
C CYS A 112 -12.96 14.04 -4.84
N ALA A 113 -11.94 14.85 -5.05
CA ALA A 113 -11.83 15.82 -6.13
C ALA A 113 -11.13 15.20 -7.36
N ALA A 114 -10.84 16.02 -8.37
CA ALA A 114 -10.30 15.55 -9.65
C ALA A 114 -8.97 14.78 -9.53
N THR A 115 -8.07 15.22 -8.64
CA THR A 115 -6.70 14.68 -8.52
C THR A 115 -6.36 14.24 -7.11
N GLN A 116 -7.31 14.30 -6.17
CA GLN A 116 -7.09 13.98 -4.77
C GLN A 116 -8.34 13.40 -4.13
N CYS A 117 -8.16 12.36 -3.33
CA CYS A 117 -9.16 11.84 -2.40
C CYS A 117 -8.67 12.06 -0.98
N ASP A 118 -9.38 12.86 -0.22
CA ASP A 118 -9.13 13.05 1.20
C ASP A 118 -9.94 12.04 1.99
N PHE A 119 -9.37 11.51 3.08
CA PHE A 119 -10.07 10.60 3.96
C PHE A 119 -9.85 10.95 5.42
N VAL A 120 -10.88 10.67 6.22
CA VAL A 120 -10.88 10.90 7.65
C VAL A 120 -11.49 9.69 8.35
N TYR A 121 -10.76 9.15 9.32
CA TYR A 121 -11.22 8.09 10.21
C TYR A 121 -11.56 8.68 11.58
N THR A 122 -12.75 8.36 12.07
CA THR A 122 -13.23 8.78 13.39
C THR A 122 -13.67 7.59 14.23
N TYR A 123 -13.42 7.68 15.54
CA TYR A 123 -13.95 6.77 16.55
C TYR A 123 -14.69 7.55 17.63
N LYS A 124 -15.95 7.23 17.87
CA LYS A 124 -16.84 7.94 18.81
C LYS A 124 -16.87 9.45 18.55
N LYS A 125 -16.85 9.85 17.27
CA LYS A 125 -16.79 11.24 16.78
C LYS A 125 -15.46 11.97 17.03
N GLU A 126 -14.45 11.31 17.57
CA GLU A 126 -13.09 11.86 17.68
C GLU A 126 -12.27 11.49 16.44
N LEU A 127 -11.47 12.43 15.94
CA LEU A 127 -10.51 12.20 14.87
C LEU A 127 -9.45 11.19 15.34
N ARG A 128 -9.22 10.14 14.55
CA ARG A 128 -8.26 9.07 14.85
C ARG A 128 -7.24 8.84 13.75
N GLY A 129 -7.52 9.33 12.55
CA GLY A 129 -6.63 9.24 11.40
C GLY A 129 -7.16 10.13 10.29
N GLU A 130 -6.26 10.66 9.49
CA GLU A 130 -6.58 11.39 8.28
C GLU A 130 -5.45 11.24 7.27
N GLY A 131 -5.74 11.56 6.03
CA GLY A 131 -4.78 11.46 4.97
C GLY A 131 -5.40 11.69 3.61
N PHE A 132 -4.62 11.40 2.58
CA PHE A 132 -5.04 11.60 1.20
C PHE A 132 -4.44 10.59 0.24
N VAL A 133 -5.07 10.49 -0.93
CA VAL A 133 -4.58 9.77 -2.10
C VAL A 133 -4.55 10.75 -3.27
N LYS A 134 -3.38 10.93 -3.90
CA LYS A 134 -3.24 11.80 -5.08
C LYS A 134 -3.04 10.99 -6.35
N PHE A 135 -3.56 11.56 -7.42
CA PHE A 135 -3.49 11.04 -8.78
C PHE A 135 -2.89 12.10 -9.70
N ASN A 136 -2.25 11.68 -10.78
CA ASN A 136 -1.83 12.58 -11.85
C ASN A 136 -3.03 13.00 -12.73
N GLU A 137 -2.80 13.88 -13.70
CA GLU A 137 -3.84 14.35 -14.64
C GLU A 137 -4.45 13.23 -15.49
N LYS A 138 -3.74 12.11 -15.65
CA LYS A 138 -4.23 10.91 -16.34
C LYS A 138 -5.04 9.98 -15.43
N GLY A 139 -5.17 10.35 -14.15
CA GLY A 139 -5.88 9.58 -13.15
C GLY A 139 -5.09 8.41 -12.57
N GLU A 140 -3.79 8.30 -12.85
CA GLU A 140 -2.93 7.27 -12.29
C GLU A 140 -2.51 7.62 -10.87
N PHE A 141 -2.43 6.62 -9.99
CA PHE A 141 -2.01 6.79 -8.61
C PHE A 141 -0.57 7.33 -8.53
N MET A 142 -0.36 8.28 -7.60
CA MET A 142 0.94 8.91 -7.35
C MET A 142 1.40 8.71 -5.90
N ILE A 143 0.57 9.06 -4.94
CA ILE A 143 0.93 9.02 -3.52
C ILE A 143 -0.28 8.78 -2.64
N PHE A 144 -0.09 7.94 -1.64
CA PHE A 144 -0.97 7.74 -0.50
C PHE A 144 -0.24 8.24 0.73
N ARG A 145 -0.92 8.98 1.60
CA ARG A 145 -0.37 9.42 2.90
C ARG A 145 -1.41 9.28 3.99
N GLU A 146 -1.02 8.74 5.13
CA GLU A 146 -1.79 8.70 6.37
C GLU A 146 -0.97 9.31 7.50
N GLU A 147 -1.52 10.32 8.17
CA GLU A 147 -0.76 11.21 9.04
C GLU A 147 -0.45 10.59 10.41
N VAL A 148 -1.36 9.82 11.01
CA VAL A 148 -1.20 9.32 12.40
C VAL A 148 -0.18 8.20 12.49
N GLY A 149 -0.24 7.24 11.56
CA GLY A 149 0.77 6.21 11.39
C GLY A 149 2.01 6.66 10.64
N ALA A 150 2.01 7.90 10.13
CA ALA A 150 3.03 8.48 9.25
C ALA A 150 3.42 7.53 8.12
N ILE A 151 2.42 6.89 7.50
CA ILE A 151 2.61 5.94 6.40
C ILE A 151 2.51 6.71 5.09
N GLU A 152 3.48 6.53 4.22
CA GLU A 152 3.46 7.05 2.86
C GLU A 152 3.72 5.91 1.89
N ILE A 153 2.94 5.86 0.81
CA ILE A 153 3.19 4.97 -0.32
C ILE A 153 3.27 5.85 -1.56
N ALA A 154 4.40 5.88 -2.23
CA ALA A 154 4.64 6.77 -3.36
C ALA A 154 5.13 5.97 -4.57
N ARG A 155 4.64 6.31 -5.76
CA ARG A 155 5.17 5.76 -7.02
C ARG A 155 6.61 6.23 -7.21
N ILE A 156 7.50 5.32 -7.61
CA ILE A 156 8.93 5.57 -7.90
C ILE A 156 9.09 6.04 -9.35
#